data_AF-A0A1F8F7B8-F1
#
_entry.id   AF-A0A1F8F7B8-F1
#
_cell.length_a   1.000
_cell.length_b   1.000
_cell.length_c   1.000
_cell.angle_alpha   90.00
_cell.angle_beta   90.00
_cell.angle_gamma   90.00
#
_symmetry.space_group_name_H-M   'P 1'
#
loop_
_entity.id
_entity.type
_entity.pdbx_description
1 polymer ?
#
loop_
_entity_poly.entity_id
_entity_poly.type
_entity_poly.pdbx_seq_one_letter_code
_entity_poly.pdbx_strand_id
1 'polypeptide(L)'
;MVSFILRILGNAIALYAASWFVQGFSFAGGIKEYAIAGIVLGLLNMIARPVLKLISMPVIILTLGLFTIVINALLLWTVDYIFEFITISDIMALVWATIVIGIVNMVVSALTKAVD
;
A
#
# COMPACT_ATOMS: atom_id res chain seq x y z
N MET A 1 -10.43 -17.95 0.43
CA MET A 1 -11.20 -16.87 1.10
C MET A 1 -10.39 -16.23 2.23
N VAL A 2 -9.74 -17.02 3.08
CA VAL A 2 -8.83 -16.56 4.16
C VAL A 2 -7.70 -15.64 3.63
N SER A 3 -7.15 -15.96 2.46
CA SER A 3 -6.10 -15.19 1.78
C SER A 3 -6.50 -13.76 1.38
N PHE A 4 -7.80 -13.48 1.21
CA PHE A 4 -8.29 -12.12 0.90
C PHE A 4 -8.40 -11.27 2.17
N ILE A 5 -8.92 -11.84 3.25
CA ILE A 5 -9.03 -11.20 4.56
C ILE A 5 -7.63 -10.90 5.12
N LEU A 6 -6.70 -11.85 5.01
CA LEU A 6 -5.31 -11.66 5.43
C LEU A 6 -4.58 -10.60 4.59
N ARG A 7 -4.93 -10.44 3.31
CA ARG A 7 -4.42 -9.35 2.47
C ARG A 7 -4.95 -7.98 2.89
N ILE A 8 -6.23 -7.87 3.22
CA ILE A 8 -6.80 -6.61 3.70
C ILE A 8 -6.19 -6.22 5.05
N LEU A 9 -6.11 -7.18 5.98
CA LEU A 9 -5.45 -6.98 7.27
C LEU A 9 -3.96 -6.66 7.10
N GLY A 10 -3.27 -7.33 6.18
CA GLY A 10 -1.87 -7.04 5.84
C GLY A 10 -1.66 -5.62 5.34
N ASN A 11 -2.56 -5.14 4.48
CA ASN A 11 -2.52 -3.76 3.99
C ASN A 11 -2.80 -2.72 5.09
N ALA A 12 -3.73 -3.02 6.00
CA ALA A 12 -3.99 -2.17 7.16
C ALA A 12 -2.79 -2.12 8.12
N ILE A 13 -2.16 -3.27 8.39
CA ILE A 13 -0.92 -3.36 9.20
C ILE A 13 0.23 -2.63 8.51
N ALA A 14 0.33 -2.72 7.19
CA ALA A 14 1.34 -2.03 6.41
C ALA A 14 1.17 -0.51 6.46
N LEU A 15 -0.06 0.01 6.35
CA LEU A 15 -0.37 1.43 6.55
C LEU A 15 -0.02 1.89 7.98
N TYR A 16 -0.40 1.10 8.98
CA TYR A 16 -0.06 1.39 10.37
C TYR A 16 1.45 1.42 10.61
N ALA A 17 2.19 0.44 10.09
CA ALA A 17 3.64 0.40 10.18
C ALA A 17 4.28 1.59 9.45
N ALA A 18 3.80 1.93 8.25
CA ALA A 18 4.29 3.10 7.52
C ALA A 18 4.09 4.40 8.29
N SER A 19 2.98 4.55 9.01
CA SER A 19 2.72 5.73 9.85
C SER A 19 3.71 5.90 11.00
N TRP A 20 4.30 4.79 11.48
CA TRP A 20 5.27 4.83 12.57
C TRP A 20 6.71 4.98 12.08
N PHE A 21 7.03 4.41 10.91
CA PHE A 21 8.39 4.37 10.37
C PHE A 21 8.73 5.54 9.45
N VAL A 22 7.75 6.26 8.90
CA VAL A 22 7.98 7.33 7.92
C VAL A 22 7.71 8.70 8.53
N GLN A 23 8.78 9.47 8.73
CA GLN A 23 8.68 10.88 9.07
C GLN A 23 8.02 11.63 7.89
N GLY A 24 6.88 12.27 8.14
CA GLY A 24 6.06 12.92 7.11
C GLY A 24 4.81 12.13 6.69
N PHE A 25 4.53 10.97 7.28
CA PHE A 25 3.23 10.30 7.20
C PHE A 25 2.46 10.59 8.50
N SER A 26 1.47 11.48 8.44
CA SER A 26 0.60 11.76 9.58
C SER A 26 -0.73 11.05 9.40
N PHE A 27 -1.20 10.40 10.46
CA PHE A 27 -2.51 9.76 10.50
C PHE A 27 -3.32 10.33 11.67
N ALA A 28 -4.36 11.11 11.37
CA ALA A 28 -5.15 11.83 12.37
C ALA A 28 -6.42 11.07 12.82
N GLY A 29 -6.53 9.78 12.50
CA GLY A 29 -7.71 8.95 12.77
C GLY A 29 -7.56 7.91 13.89
N GLY A 30 -8.69 7.37 14.35
CA GLY A 30 -8.77 6.24 15.27
C GLY A 30 -8.88 4.89 14.54
N ILE A 31 -9.26 3.84 15.27
CA ILE A 31 -9.34 2.46 14.76
C ILE A 31 -10.29 2.33 13.56
N LYS A 32 -11.36 3.14 13.50
CA LYS A 32 -12.34 3.11 12.40
C LYS A 32 -11.71 3.60 11.10
N GLU A 33 -10.94 4.67 11.15
CA GLU A 33 -10.26 5.30 10.02
C GLU A 33 -9.17 4.37 9.47
N TYR A 34 -8.42 3.68 10.34
CA TYR A 34 -7.48 2.63 9.91
C TYR A 34 -8.18 1.48 9.18
N ALA A 35 -9.33 1.04 9.67
CA ALA A 35 -10.10 -0.02 9.02
C ALA A 35 -10.62 0.43 7.64
N ILE A 36 -11.16 1.63 7.53
CA ILE A 36 -11.65 2.20 6.27
C ILE A 36 -10.52 2.37 5.27
N ALA A 37 -9.38 2.96 5.68
CA ALA A 37 -8.22 3.12 4.84
C ALA A 37 -7.65 1.78 4.36
N GLY A 38 -7.55 0.79 5.25
CA GLY A 38 -7.11 -0.56 4.89
C GLY A 38 -8.04 -1.24 3.89
N ILE A 39 -9.36 -1.07 4.02
CA ILE A 39 -10.34 -1.60 3.07
C ILE A 39 -10.18 -0.92 1.69
N VAL A 40 -10.09 0.41 1.65
CA VAL A 40 -9.95 1.15 0.39
C VAL A 40 -8.62 0.83 -0.29
N LEU A 41 -7.51 0.81 0.45
CA LEU A 41 -6.21 0.40 -0.10
C LEU A 41 -6.25 -1.06 -0.59
N GLY A 42 -6.94 -1.95 0.12
CA GLY A 42 -7.17 -3.33 -0.30
C GLY A 42 -7.96 -3.43 -1.62
N LEU A 43 -9.02 -2.64 -1.77
CA LEU A 43 -9.82 -2.57 -3.00
C LEU A 43 -9.02 -1.98 -4.17
N LEU A 44 -8.29 -0.90 -3.95
CA LEU A 44 -7.38 -0.31 -4.94
C LEU A 44 -6.30 -1.32 -5.37
N ASN A 45 -5.75 -2.08 -4.43
CA ASN A 45 -4.79 -3.14 -4.74
C ASN A 45 -5.40 -4.31 -5.52
N MET A 46 -6.71 -4.55 -5.40
CA MET A 46 -7.41 -5.59 -6.13
C MET A 46 -7.77 -5.17 -7.55
N ILE A 47 -8.18 -3.91 -7.75
CA ILE A 47 -8.73 -3.42 -9.02
C ILE A 47 -7.71 -2.54 -9.76
N ALA A 48 -7.26 -1.45 -9.13
CA ALA A 48 -6.40 -0.47 -9.78
C ALA A 48 -5.00 -1.03 -10.04
N ARG A 49 -4.42 -1.79 -9.10
CA ARG A 49 -3.08 -2.37 -9.26
C ARG A 49 -2.92 -3.24 -10.51
N PRO A 50 -3.77 -4.25 -10.79
CA PRO A 50 -3.62 -5.06 -12.01
C PRO A 50 -3.82 -4.23 -13.30
N VAL A 51 -4.75 -3.27 -13.31
CA VAL A 51 -4.95 -2.37 -14.46
C VAL A 51 -3.72 -1.51 -14.71
N LEU A 52 -3.22 -0.83 -13.67
CA LEU A 52 -2.01 -0.01 -13.75
C LEU A 52 -0.80 -0.84 -14.16
N LYS A 53 -0.67 -2.07 -13.63
CA LYS A 53 0.42 -2.98 -13.98
C LYS A 53 0.34 -3.44 -15.44
N LEU A 54 -0.87 -3.66 -15.97
CA LEU A 54 -1.08 -4.05 -17.36
C LEU A 54 -0.66 -2.93 -18.31
N ILE A 55 -1.11 -1.70 -18.05
CA ILE A 55 -0.77 -0.52 -18.86
C ILE A 55 0.73 -0.21 -18.75
N SER A 56 1.28 -0.33 -17.54
CA SER A 56 2.69 -0.02 -17.28
C SER A 56 3.63 -1.18 -17.56
N MET A 57 3.12 -2.35 -17.96
CA MET A 57 3.91 -3.56 -18.20
C MET A 57 5.16 -3.33 -19.08
N PRO A 58 5.09 -2.64 -20.24
CA PRO A 58 6.28 -2.38 -21.03
C PRO A 58 7.34 -1.58 -20.26
N VAL A 59 6.91 -0.54 -19.52
CA VAL A 59 7.82 0.28 -18.70
C VAL A 59 8.36 -0.52 -17.52
N ILE A 60 7.55 -1.37 -16.89
CA ILE A 60 7.99 -2.26 -15.81
C ILE A 60 9.11 -3.18 -16.31
N ILE A 61 8.96 -3.76 -17.49
CA ILE A 61 9.98 -4.63 -18.08
C ILE A 61 11.26 -3.83 -18.40
N LEU A 62 11.12 -2.65 -19.01
CA LEU A 62 12.25 -1.76 -19.32
C LEU A 62 13.01 -1.29 -18.07
N THR A 63 12.31 -1.13 -16.95
CA THR A 63 12.87 -0.70 -15.66
C THR A 63 13.20 -1.86 -14.72
N LEU A 64 13.19 -3.11 -15.21
CA LEU A 64 13.45 -4.32 -14.41
C LEU A 64 12.58 -4.46 -13.15
N GLY A 65 11.37 -3.92 -13.17
CA GLY A 65 10.43 -3.97 -12.05
C GLY A 65 10.44 -2.74 -11.14
N LEU A 66 11.37 -1.78 -11.30
CA LEU A 66 11.42 -0.56 -10.49
C LEU A 66 10.14 0.27 -10.57
N PHE A 67 9.49 0.32 -11.75
CA PHE A 67 8.24 1.04 -11.92
C PHE A 67 7.07 0.46 -11.09
N THR A 68 7.21 -0.75 -10.56
CA THR A 68 6.24 -1.31 -9.61
C THR A 68 6.16 -0.50 -8.31
N ILE A 69 7.28 0.11 -7.89
CA ILE A 69 7.32 1.00 -6.72
C ILE A 69 6.47 2.23 -7.01
N VAL A 70 6.58 2.82 -8.20
CA VAL A 70 5.78 3.99 -8.62
C VAL A 70 4.28 3.66 -8.62
N ILE A 71 3.88 2.48 -9.08
CA ILE A 71 2.47 2.04 -9.02
C ILE A 71 1.98 1.95 -7.58
N ASN A 72 2.74 1.30 -6.70
CA ASN A 72 2.35 1.18 -5.29
C ASN A 72 2.28 2.55 -4.60
N ALA A 73 3.19 3.46 -4.95
CA ALA A 73 3.20 4.84 -4.49
C ALA A 73 1.96 5.59 -4.97
N LEU A 74 1.60 5.47 -6.25
CA LEU A 74 0.38 6.06 -6.79
C LEU A 74 -0.88 5.57 -6.06
N LEU A 75 -0.95 4.29 -5.72
CA LEU A 75 -2.08 3.74 -4.96
C LEU A 75 -2.14 4.34 -3.54
N LEU A 76 -1.00 4.44 -2.86
CA LEU A 76 -0.92 5.06 -1.54
C LEU A 76 -1.29 6.55 -1.60
N TRP A 77 -0.77 7.27 -2.58
CA TRP A 77 -1.09 8.68 -2.82
C TRP A 77 -2.57 8.88 -3.14
N THR A 78 -3.20 7.93 -3.84
CA THR A 78 -4.65 7.97 -4.08
C THR A 78 -5.42 7.89 -2.77
N VAL A 79 -4.98 7.06 -1.82
CA VAL A 79 -5.61 6.95 -0.49
C VAL A 79 -5.38 8.21 0.34
N ASP A 80 -4.17 8.76 0.31
CA ASP A 80 -3.84 10.07 0.91
C ASP A 80 -4.74 11.20 0.34
N TYR A 81 -4.93 11.23 -0.98
CA TYR A 81 -5.80 12.22 -1.63
C TYR A 81 -7.28 12.06 -1.29
N ILE A 82 -7.76 10.83 -1.07
CA ILE A 82 -9.16 10.54 -0.75
C ILE A 82 -9.49 10.85 0.71
N PHE A 83 -8.52 10.72 1.61
CA PHE A 83 -8.75 10.78 3.05
C PHE A 83 -7.96 11.89 3.72
N GLU A 84 -8.65 12.91 4.22
CA GLU A 84 -8.05 14.03 4.97
C GLU A 84 -7.32 13.60 6.25
N PHE A 85 -7.62 12.41 6.79
CA PHE A 85 -6.94 11.86 7.96
C PHE A 85 -5.61 11.17 7.65
N ILE A 86 -5.26 11.02 6.37
CA ILE A 86 -3.93 10.60 5.93
C ILE A 86 -3.28 11.84 5.32
N THR A 87 -2.05 12.13 5.72
CA THR A 87 -1.31 13.25 5.14
C THR A 87 0.12 12.81 4.89
N ILE A 88 0.52 12.80 3.62
CA ILE A 88 1.89 12.56 3.19
C ILE A 88 2.52 13.89 2.80
N SER A 89 3.44 14.37 3.63
CA SER A 89 4.01 15.72 3.50
C SER A 89 4.83 15.93 2.23
N ASP A 90 5.56 14.89 1.78
CA ASP A 90 6.55 14.99 0.70
C ASP A 90 6.60 13.75 -0.18
N ILE A 91 7.08 13.92 -1.43
CA ILE A 91 7.33 12.81 -2.37
C ILE A 91 8.29 11.78 -1.76
N MET A 92 9.29 12.22 -0.99
CA MET A 92 10.24 11.33 -0.31
C MET A 92 9.56 10.48 0.77
N ALA A 93 8.68 11.07 1.57
CA ALA A 93 7.86 10.33 2.53
C ALA A 93 6.99 9.30 1.81
N LEU A 94 6.42 9.66 0.66
CA LEU A 94 5.61 8.77 -0.15
C LEU A 94 6.41 7.56 -0.67
N VAL A 95 7.61 7.79 -1.18
CA VAL A 95 8.52 6.72 -1.63
C VAL A 95 8.90 5.79 -0.47
N TRP A 96 9.30 6.35 0.68
CA TRP A 96 9.63 5.57 1.87
C TRP A 96 8.46 4.76 2.39
N ALA A 97 7.27 5.36 2.48
CA ALA A 97 6.04 4.67 2.89
C ALA A 97 5.71 3.52 1.95
N THR A 98 5.88 3.74 0.64
CA THR A 98 5.65 2.70 -0.36
C THR A 98 6.61 1.51 -0.20
N ILE A 99 7.89 1.78 0.09
CA ILE A 99 8.89 0.74 0.32
C ILE A 99 8.55 -0.04 1.58
N VAL A 100 8.26 0.64 2.70
CA VAL A 100 7.87 0.01 3.97
C VAL A 100 6.62 -0.86 3.78
N ILE A 101 5.57 -0.32 3.13
CA ILE A 101 4.34 -1.06 2.84
C ILE A 101 4.63 -2.27 1.95
N GLY A 102 5.50 -2.13 0.96
CA GLY A 102 5.95 -3.21 0.10
C GLY A 102 6.60 -4.36 0.89
N ILE A 103 7.51 -4.02 1.81
CA ILE A 103 8.20 -4.99 2.67
C ILE A 103 7.20 -5.67 3.61
N VAL A 104 6.34 -4.92 4.30
CA VAL A 104 5.34 -5.49 5.20
C VAL A 104 4.40 -6.42 4.44
N ASN A 105 3.91 -6.01 3.27
CA ASN A 105 3.07 -6.86 2.43
C ASN A 105 3.80 -8.12 1.92
N MET A 106 5.11 -8.05 1.70
CA MET A 106 5.92 -9.21 1.35
C MET A 106 5.98 -10.21 2.50
N VAL A 107 6.24 -9.74 3.72
CA VAL A 107 6.26 -10.57 4.94
C VAL A 107 4.89 -11.18 5.20
N VAL A 108 3.82 -10.38 5.13
CA VAL A 108 2.45 -10.90 5.30
C VAL A 108 2.13 -11.93 4.23
N SER A 109 2.48 -11.68 2.96
CA SER A 109 2.25 -12.64 1.88
C SER A 109 3.04 -13.94 2.06
N ALA A 110 4.25 -13.88 2.62
CA ALA A 110 5.04 -15.06 2.93
C ALA A 110 4.40 -15.88 4.05
N LEU A 111 3.92 -15.22 5.11
CA LEU A 111 3.19 -15.87 6.21
C LEU A 111 1.88 -16.49 5.73
N THR A 112 1.11 -15.81 4.87
CA THR A 112 -0.13 -16.39 4.33
C THR A 112 0.12 -17.65 3.50
N LYS A 113 1.23 -17.70 2.74
CA LYS A 113 1.60 -18.89 1.95
C LYS A 113 2.11 -20.05 2.80
N ALA A 114 2.53 -19.79 4.04
CA ALA A 114 2.99 -20.83 4.96
C ALA A 114 1.84 -21.48 5.74
N VAL A 115 0.65 -20.86 5.74
CA VAL A 115 -0.56 -21.34 6.43
C VAL A 115 -1.49 -22.12 5.49
N ASP A 116 -1.40 -21.87 4.18
CA ASP A 116 -2.06 -22.65 3.11
C ASP A 116 -1.19 -23.86 2.69
#